data_AF-A0A3D1TB24-F1
#
_entry.id   AF-A0A3D1TB24-F1
#
_cell.length_a   1.000
_cell.length_b   1.000
_cell.length_c   1.000
_cell.angle_alpha   90.00
_cell.angle_beta   90.00
_cell.angle_gamma   90.00
#
_symmetry.space_group_name_H-M   'P 1'
#
loop_
_entity.id
_entity.type
_entity.pdbx_description
1 polymer ?
#
loop_
_entity_poly.entity_id
_entity_poly.type
_entity_poly.pdbx_seq_one_letter_code
_entity_poly.pdbx_strand_id
1 'polypeptide(L)'
;GAQFDMNALTVGFARRAASYKRSNLIFQDPAVINPMLRSGKLQLVFAGKAHPQDGHGKDIVANLVAKAREFPNSVVFLENYDMRLGQLLTRSCDVWLNNPRRPQEASGTSGMKAAMNGVLNLSVLDGWWPEGCQHGVNGWQIGEAYEGPEQNERDRRALYHTLFNEVMPVYYHDRNRWEQMMRASIEMGVSQFSTHRMLREYYEQLYRTTKSTMTMESA
;
A
#
# COMPACT_ATOMS: atom_id res chain seq x y z
N GLY A 1 1.66 -10.84 -23.35
CA GLY A 1 1.78 -9.95 -22.17
C GLY A 1 0.55 -9.09 -22.08
N ALA A 2 0.21 -8.56 -20.91
CA ALA A 2 -0.82 -7.54 -20.78
C ALA A 2 -0.27 -6.18 -21.27
N GLN A 3 -1.10 -5.36 -21.90
CA GLN A 3 -0.75 -4.01 -22.33
C GLN A 3 -1.63 -3.03 -21.57
N PHE A 4 -1.01 -2.21 -20.73
CA PHE A 4 -1.66 -1.18 -19.93
C PHE A 4 -1.63 0.16 -20.66
N ASP A 5 -2.66 0.96 -20.48
CA ASP A 5 -2.73 2.36 -20.90
C ASP A 5 -1.91 3.22 -19.92
N MET A 6 -1.06 4.06 -20.47
CA MET A 6 -0.21 5.00 -19.71
C MET A 6 -1.02 6.15 -19.08
N ASN A 7 -2.24 6.39 -19.56
CA ASN A 7 -3.13 7.42 -19.05
C ASN A 7 -4.19 6.89 -18.08
N ALA A 8 -4.13 5.59 -17.75
CA ALA A 8 -5.04 4.96 -16.81
C ALA A 8 -4.40 4.80 -15.43
N LEU A 9 -5.19 5.10 -14.39
CA LEU A 9 -4.78 4.97 -13.00
C LEU A 9 -4.30 3.55 -12.71
N THR A 10 -3.04 3.43 -12.30
CA THR A 10 -2.40 2.15 -11.97
C THR A 10 -2.18 2.02 -10.47
N VAL A 11 -2.88 1.05 -9.86
CA VAL A 11 -2.80 0.76 -8.43
C VAL A 11 -1.97 -0.50 -8.20
N GLY A 12 -0.91 -0.36 -7.42
CA GLY A 12 -0.02 -1.46 -7.03
C GLY A 12 -0.40 -2.10 -5.71
N PHE A 13 -0.30 -3.43 -5.64
CA PHE A 13 -0.38 -4.21 -4.41
C PHE A 13 0.70 -5.31 -4.45
N ALA A 14 1.80 -5.13 -3.71
CA ALA A 14 2.87 -6.13 -3.66
C ALA A 14 3.22 -6.57 -2.24
N ARG A 15 2.74 -7.74 -1.83
CA ARG A 15 2.91 -8.28 -0.47
C ARG A 15 2.94 -9.81 -0.48
N ARG A 16 3.41 -10.42 0.62
CA ARG A 16 3.25 -11.87 0.84
C ARG A 16 1.77 -12.21 0.82
N ALA A 17 1.39 -13.29 0.13
CA ALA A 17 0.00 -13.73 0.11
C ALA A 17 -0.34 -14.33 1.47
N ALA A 18 -1.09 -13.58 2.27
CA ALA A 18 -1.59 -13.96 3.58
C ALA A 18 -3.01 -13.39 3.75
N SER A 19 -3.89 -14.14 4.42
CA SER A 19 -5.32 -13.81 4.54
C SER A 19 -5.57 -12.42 5.12
N TYR A 20 -4.79 -12.03 6.12
CA TYR A 20 -4.97 -10.72 6.76
C TYR A 20 -4.58 -9.53 5.87
N LYS A 21 -3.78 -9.72 4.82
CA LYS A 21 -3.43 -8.64 3.89
C LYS A 21 -4.59 -8.26 2.98
N ARG A 22 -5.60 -9.14 2.85
CA ARG A 22 -6.86 -8.92 2.12
C ARG A 22 -6.69 -8.40 0.69
N SER A 23 -5.77 -8.99 -0.08
CA SER A 23 -5.52 -8.60 -1.49
C SER A 23 -6.76 -8.72 -2.38
N ASN A 24 -7.72 -9.57 -2.00
CA ASN A 24 -8.98 -9.76 -2.70
C ASN A 24 -10.09 -8.76 -2.31
N LEU A 25 -9.89 -7.88 -1.32
CA LEU A 25 -10.92 -6.97 -0.82
C LEU A 25 -11.53 -6.11 -1.94
N ILE A 26 -10.69 -5.62 -2.86
CA ILE A 26 -11.10 -4.80 -4.01
C ILE A 26 -11.98 -5.56 -5.01
N PHE A 27 -11.99 -6.90 -4.97
CA PHE A 27 -12.77 -7.75 -5.87
C PHE A 27 -14.06 -8.28 -5.24
N GLN A 28 -14.36 -7.95 -3.97
CA GLN A 28 -15.51 -8.53 -3.26
C GLN A 28 -16.87 -8.03 -3.75
N ASP A 29 -16.92 -6.91 -4.48
CA ASP A 29 -18.15 -6.42 -5.12
C ASP A 29 -17.97 -6.28 -6.63
N PRO A 30 -18.22 -7.37 -7.39
CA PRO A 30 -18.07 -7.38 -8.84
C PRO A 30 -18.95 -6.35 -9.55
N ALA A 31 -20.13 -6.02 -9.00
CA ALA A 31 -21.04 -5.05 -9.61
C ALA A 31 -20.42 -3.64 -9.62
N VAL A 32 -19.58 -3.34 -8.63
CA VAL A 32 -18.90 -2.06 -8.48
C VAL A 32 -17.56 -2.03 -9.23
N ILE A 33 -16.70 -3.03 -9.04
CA ILE A 33 -15.33 -2.98 -9.57
C ILE A 33 -15.24 -3.39 -11.06
N ASN A 34 -16.05 -4.34 -11.52
CA ASN A 34 -15.92 -4.87 -12.88
C ASN A 34 -16.16 -3.81 -13.97
N PRO A 35 -17.16 -2.90 -13.85
CA PRO A 35 -17.32 -1.82 -14.84
C PRO A 35 -16.06 -0.95 -14.97
N MET A 36 -15.40 -0.65 -13.86
CA MET A 36 -14.18 0.16 -13.85
C MET A 36 -13.03 -0.54 -14.54
N LEU A 37 -12.82 -1.83 -14.23
CA LEU A 37 -11.82 -2.65 -14.91
C LEU A 37 -12.11 -2.79 -16.40
N ARG A 38 -13.36 -3.06 -16.79
CA ARG A 38 -13.76 -3.18 -18.22
C ARG A 38 -13.63 -1.86 -18.98
N SER A 39 -13.81 -0.73 -18.31
CA SER A 39 -13.64 0.59 -18.94
C SER A 39 -12.18 0.95 -19.20
N GLY A 40 -11.21 0.24 -18.61
CA GLY A 40 -9.79 0.56 -18.70
C GLY A 40 -9.34 1.73 -17.81
N LYS A 41 -10.27 2.41 -17.11
CA LYS A 41 -9.95 3.54 -16.21
C LYS A 41 -9.26 3.14 -14.89
N LEU A 42 -9.12 1.85 -14.63
CA LEU A 42 -8.45 1.37 -13.43
C LEU A 42 -7.65 0.13 -13.79
N GLN A 43 -6.36 0.18 -13.48
CA GLN A 43 -5.42 -0.90 -13.68
C GLN A 43 -4.88 -1.36 -12.33
N LEU A 44 -4.83 -2.66 -12.10
CA LEU A 44 -4.38 -3.26 -10.85
C LEU A 44 -3.18 -4.17 -11.11
N VAL A 45 -2.08 -3.89 -10.40
CA VAL A 45 -0.86 -4.70 -10.45
C VAL A 45 -0.68 -5.40 -9.11
N PHE A 46 -0.87 -6.71 -9.12
CA PHE A 46 -0.62 -7.56 -7.96
C PHE A 46 0.75 -8.23 -8.09
N ALA A 47 1.48 -8.33 -6.99
CA ALA A 47 2.67 -9.16 -6.92
C ALA A 47 2.78 -9.81 -5.54
N GLY A 48 3.30 -11.03 -5.51
CA GLY A 48 3.46 -11.73 -4.24
C GLY A 48 3.88 -13.17 -4.38
N LYS A 49 4.20 -13.76 -3.25
CA LYS A 49 4.47 -15.20 -3.10
C LYS A 49 3.61 -15.72 -1.96
N ALA A 50 2.98 -16.87 -2.18
CA ALA A 50 2.42 -17.67 -1.11
C ALA A 50 3.53 -18.53 -0.48
N HIS A 51 3.44 -18.81 0.81
CA HIS A 51 4.33 -19.80 1.41
C HIS A 51 3.98 -21.19 0.85
N PRO A 52 4.95 -22.08 0.55
CA PRO A 52 4.68 -23.39 -0.05
C PRO A 52 3.72 -24.27 0.77
N GLN A 53 3.68 -24.06 2.08
CA GLN A 53 2.83 -24.80 3.02
C GLN A 53 1.52 -24.05 3.39
N ASP A 54 1.31 -22.84 2.89
CA ASP A 54 0.11 -22.04 3.17
C ASP A 54 -0.93 -22.23 2.06
N GLY A 55 -1.89 -23.13 2.31
CA GLY A 55 -3.00 -23.40 1.39
C GLY A 55 -3.84 -22.17 1.09
N HIS A 56 -4.18 -21.39 2.12
CA HIS A 56 -4.96 -20.16 1.96
C HIS A 56 -4.20 -19.10 1.14
N GLY A 57 -2.90 -18.96 1.36
CA GLY A 57 -2.04 -18.09 0.55
C GLY A 57 -2.07 -18.49 -0.94
N LYS A 58 -2.07 -19.79 -1.25
CA LYS A 58 -2.18 -20.29 -2.63
C LYS A 58 -3.54 -20.01 -3.25
N ASP A 59 -4.63 -20.17 -2.49
CA ASP A 59 -5.98 -19.87 -2.97
C ASP A 59 -6.14 -18.38 -3.30
N ILE A 60 -5.55 -17.50 -2.48
CA ILE A 60 -5.50 -16.06 -2.74
C ILE A 60 -4.79 -15.77 -4.07
N VAL A 61 -3.61 -16.37 -4.28
CA VAL A 61 -2.86 -16.19 -5.54
C VAL A 61 -3.66 -16.72 -6.73
N ALA A 62 -4.27 -17.91 -6.61
CA ALA A 62 -5.09 -18.49 -7.66
C ALA A 62 -6.27 -17.59 -8.04
N ASN A 63 -6.93 -16.97 -7.04
CA ASN A 63 -8.01 -16.02 -7.27
C ASN A 63 -7.53 -14.76 -8.01
N LEU A 64 -6.38 -14.20 -7.62
CA LEU A 64 -5.78 -13.04 -8.30
C LEU A 64 -5.40 -13.36 -9.75
N VAL A 65 -4.84 -14.55 -10.01
CA VAL A 65 -4.52 -15.01 -11.36
C VAL A 65 -5.80 -15.20 -12.19
N ALA A 66 -6.87 -15.74 -11.60
CA ALA A 66 -8.15 -15.86 -12.26
C ALA A 66 -8.72 -14.47 -12.64
N LYS A 67 -8.60 -13.47 -11.75
CA LYS A 67 -8.99 -12.09 -12.05
C LYS A 67 -8.15 -11.45 -13.15
N ALA A 68 -6.84 -11.71 -13.18
CA ALA A 68 -5.97 -11.27 -14.28
C ALA A 68 -6.37 -11.88 -15.63
N ARG A 69 -6.85 -13.14 -15.65
CA ARG A 69 -7.38 -13.77 -16.87
C ARG A 69 -8.75 -13.20 -17.27
N GLU A 70 -9.59 -12.85 -16.30
CA GLU A 70 -10.91 -12.25 -16.54
C GLU A 70 -10.80 -10.82 -17.08
N PHE A 71 -9.78 -10.05 -16.64
CA PHE A 71 -9.55 -8.65 -17.01
C PHE A 71 -8.12 -8.42 -17.54
N PRO A 72 -7.74 -9.00 -18.69
CA PRO A 72 -6.35 -9.04 -19.16
C PRO A 72 -5.74 -7.67 -19.48
N ASN A 73 -6.57 -6.64 -19.69
CA ASN A 73 -6.12 -5.28 -19.97
C ASN A 73 -6.07 -4.38 -18.72
N SER A 74 -6.51 -4.88 -17.57
CA SER A 74 -6.72 -4.06 -16.37
C SER A 74 -6.24 -4.72 -15.09
N VAL A 75 -5.93 -6.02 -15.10
CA VAL A 75 -5.43 -6.73 -13.93
C VAL A 75 -4.25 -7.60 -14.35
N VAL A 76 -3.13 -7.43 -13.67
CA VAL A 76 -1.93 -8.26 -13.85
C VAL A 76 -1.50 -8.82 -12.52
N PHE A 77 -1.13 -10.10 -12.53
CA PHE A 77 -0.41 -10.74 -11.43
C PHE A 77 1.03 -10.99 -11.86
N LEU A 78 1.99 -10.44 -11.12
CA LEU A 78 3.41 -10.59 -11.35
C LEU A 78 3.99 -11.63 -10.39
N GLU A 79 4.42 -12.73 -10.96
CA GLU A 79 5.06 -13.83 -10.23
C GLU A 79 6.47 -13.44 -9.77
N ASN A 80 7.02 -14.25 -8.87
CA ASN A 80 8.42 -14.17 -8.47
C ASN A 80 8.88 -12.86 -7.84
N TYR A 81 7.98 -12.14 -7.15
CA TYR A 81 8.30 -10.90 -6.43
C TYR A 81 9.60 -10.99 -5.62
N ASP A 82 10.50 -10.07 -5.93
CA ASP A 82 11.82 -9.90 -5.35
C ASP A 82 12.14 -8.40 -5.20
N MET A 83 13.38 -8.07 -4.85
CA MET A 83 13.80 -6.67 -4.68
C MET A 83 13.75 -5.87 -5.99
N ARG A 84 14.06 -6.50 -7.14
CA ARG A 84 14.03 -5.84 -8.44
C ARG A 84 12.60 -5.47 -8.80
N LEU A 85 11.67 -6.41 -8.66
CA LEU A 85 10.26 -6.15 -8.93
C LEU A 85 9.69 -5.13 -7.94
N GLY A 86 10.07 -5.22 -6.65
CA GLY A 86 9.73 -4.21 -5.66
C GLY A 86 10.15 -2.80 -6.06
N GLN A 87 11.39 -2.64 -6.56
CA GLN A 87 11.90 -1.36 -7.03
C GLN A 87 11.12 -0.83 -8.25
N LEU A 88 10.77 -1.71 -9.20
CA LEU A 88 9.97 -1.32 -10.37
C LEU A 88 8.57 -0.86 -9.95
N LEU A 89 7.89 -1.64 -9.10
CA LEU A 89 6.51 -1.36 -8.70
C LEU A 89 6.39 -0.07 -7.89
N THR A 90 7.28 0.16 -6.93
CA THR A 90 7.23 1.40 -6.13
C THR A 90 7.66 2.65 -6.92
N ARG A 91 7.99 2.53 -8.21
CA ARG A 91 8.33 3.65 -9.11
C ARG A 91 7.37 3.82 -10.29
N SER A 92 6.51 2.83 -10.53
CA SER A 92 5.67 2.77 -11.74
C SER A 92 4.18 2.79 -11.47
N CYS A 93 3.76 2.50 -10.24
CA CYS A 93 2.36 2.66 -9.84
C CYS A 93 2.06 4.12 -9.52
N ASP A 94 0.83 4.56 -9.75
CA ASP A 94 0.35 5.88 -9.32
C ASP A 94 -0.06 5.85 -7.85
N VAL A 95 -0.69 4.75 -7.44
CA VAL A 95 -1.20 4.53 -6.08
C VAL A 95 -0.71 3.21 -5.52
N TRP A 96 -0.34 3.20 -4.24
CA TRP A 96 0.03 2.02 -3.49
C TRP A 96 -1.11 1.61 -2.54
N LEU A 97 -1.76 0.49 -2.82
CA LEU A 97 -2.88 -0.02 -2.03
C LEU A 97 -2.40 -0.87 -0.86
N ASN A 98 -2.89 -0.57 0.34
CA ASN A 98 -2.59 -1.36 1.53
C ASN A 98 -3.77 -1.44 2.49
N ASN A 99 -4.44 -2.59 2.56
CA ASN A 99 -5.67 -2.80 3.32
C ASN A 99 -5.62 -4.03 4.26
N PRO A 100 -4.57 -4.22 5.08
CA PRO A 100 -4.51 -5.32 6.03
C PRO A 100 -5.64 -5.21 7.06
N ARG A 101 -6.02 -6.34 7.64
CA ARG A 101 -6.96 -6.38 8.75
C ARG A 101 -6.27 -5.81 9.99
N ARG A 102 -6.78 -4.70 10.53
CA ARG A 102 -6.33 -4.13 11.80
C ARG A 102 -6.58 -5.08 12.97
N PRO A 103 -5.71 -5.05 14.00
CA PRO A 103 -4.42 -4.37 14.10
C PRO A 103 -3.25 -5.32 13.72
N GLN A 104 -3.38 -6.10 12.64
CA GLN A 104 -2.41 -7.18 12.34
C GLN A 104 -1.17 -6.70 11.61
N GLU A 105 -1.13 -5.44 11.17
CA GLU A 105 0.07 -4.83 10.61
C GLU A 105 0.82 -4.02 11.67
N ALA A 106 2.00 -4.48 12.07
CA ALA A 106 2.84 -3.70 13.00
C ALA A 106 3.46 -2.43 12.35
N SER A 107 3.75 -2.47 11.03
CA SER A 107 4.38 -1.35 10.31
C SER A 107 4.02 -1.38 8.82
N GLY A 108 4.99 -1.36 7.89
CA GLY A 108 4.70 -1.48 6.46
C GLY A 108 5.68 -0.73 5.57
N THR A 109 6.92 -1.21 5.47
CA THR A 109 7.99 -0.48 4.77
C THR A 109 7.80 -0.34 3.25
N SER A 110 6.91 -1.12 2.62
CA SER A 110 6.62 -0.94 1.18
C SER A 110 5.86 0.36 0.90
N GLY A 111 4.97 0.79 1.79
CA GLY A 111 4.28 2.08 1.66
C GLY A 111 5.25 3.25 1.81
N MET A 112 6.22 3.14 2.72
CA MET A 112 7.29 4.13 2.90
C MET A 112 8.15 4.26 1.62
N LYS A 113 8.52 3.13 1.00
CA LYS A 113 9.26 3.12 -0.28
C LYS A 113 8.45 3.76 -1.40
N ALA A 114 7.16 3.46 -1.49
CA ALA A 114 6.24 4.06 -2.46
C ALA A 114 6.18 5.59 -2.28
N ALA A 115 5.96 6.06 -1.05
CA ALA A 115 5.90 7.49 -0.72
C ALA A 115 7.18 8.23 -1.14
N MET A 116 8.37 7.67 -0.86
CA MET A 116 9.65 8.26 -1.26
C MET A 116 9.84 8.40 -2.78
N ASN A 117 9.09 7.66 -3.60
CA ASN A 117 9.11 7.77 -5.06
C ASN A 117 7.92 8.58 -5.60
N GLY A 118 7.16 9.25 -4.74
CA GLY A 118 5.98 10.04 -5.12
C GLY A 118 4.73 9.20 -5.41
N VAL A 119 4.75 7.90 -5.16
CA VAL A 119 3.56 7.04 -5.30
C VAL A 119 2.66 7.27 -4.09
N LEU A 120 1.39 7.64 -4.35
CA LEU A 120 0.46 8.01 -3.29
C LEU A 120 -0.10 6.77 -2.60
N ASN A 121 -0.14 6.77 -1.27
CA ASN A 121 -0.70 5.64 -0.53
C ASN A 121 -2.23 5.75 -0.46
N LEU A 122 -2.91 4.64 -0.72
CA LEU A 122 -4.33 4.42 -0.39
C LEU A 122 -4.37 3.28 0.62
N SER A 123 -4.49 3.61 1.91
CA SER A 123 -4.28 2.63 2.95
C SER A 123 -5.22 2.77 4.13
N VAL A 124 -5.59 1.66 4.75
CA VAL A 124 -6.24 1.71 6.07
C VAL A 124 -5.30 2.30 7.12
N LEU A 125 -5.86 2.85 8.19
CA LEU A 125 -5.10 3.33 9.34
C LEU A 125 -4.62 2.14 10.19
N ASP A 126 -3.57 1.46 9.73
CA ASP A 126 -2.86 0.37 10.42
C ASP A 126 -1.34 0.46 10.18
N GLY A 127 -0.55 -0.11 11.09
CA GLY A 127 0.90 -0.13 11.00
C GLY A 127 1.51 1.26 10.91
N TRP A 128 2.27 1.53 9.84
CA TRP A 128 3.01 2.80 9.69
C TRP A 128 2.14 3.99 9.27
N TRP A 129 0.98 3.73 8.64
CA TRP A 129 0.21 4.77 7.97
C TRP A 129 -0.39 5.81 8.93
N PRO A 130 -0.90 5.44 10.13
CA PRO A 130 -1.34 6.40 11.14
C PRO A 130 -0.27 7.42 11.58
N GLU A 131 1.01 7.10 11.48
CA GLU A 131 2.10 8.00 11.89
C GLU A 131 2.29 9.18 10.90
N GLY A 132 1.99 8.96 9.61
CA GLY A 132 2.32 9.92 8.54
C GLY A 132 1.14 10.38 7.68
N CYS A 133 -0.02 9.73 7.77
CA CYS A 133 -1.17 10.02 6.90
C CYS A 133 -1.74 11.42 7.17
N GLN A 134 -1.80 12.22 6.10
CA GLN A 134 -2.65 13.40 6.02
C GLN A 134 -3.60 13.19 4.85
N HIS A 135 -4.82 12.74 5.17
CA HIS A 135 -5.81 12.35 4.18
C HIS A 135 -6.13 13.49 3.20
N GLY A 136 -6.02 13.21 1.90
CA GLY A 136 -6.23 14.17 0.82
C GLY A 136 -5.05 15.13 0.57
N VAL A 137 -3.96 15.01 1.35
CA VAL A 137 -2.74 15.83 1.25
C VAL A 137 -1.55 15.02 0.75
N ASN A 138 -1.22 13.89 1.38
CA ASN A 138 -0.04 13.06 1.02
C ASN A 138 -0.39 11.61 0.63
N GLY A 139 -1.69 11.36 0.50
CA GLY A 139 -2.32 10.06 0.24
C GLY A 139 -3.73 10.06 0.82
N TRP A 140 -4.33 8.87 0.94
CA TRP A 140 -5.68 8.69 1.46
C TRP A 140 -5.73 7.56 2.48
N GLN A 141 -6.40 7.84 3.60
CA GLN A 141 -6.86 6.79 4.50
C GLN A 141 -8.12 6.10 3.97
N ILE A 142 -8.25 4.80 4.22
CA ILE A 142 -9.47 4.02 3.99
C ILE A 142 -10.24 3.91 5.31
N GLY A 143 -11.39 4.56 5.37
CA GLY A 143 -12.31 4.51 6.51
C GLY A 143 -11.78 5.20 7.76
N GLU A 144 -12.38 4.85 8.90
CA GLU A 144 -12.18 5.54 10.19
C GLU A 144 -11.53 4.62 11.24
N ALA A 145 -10.55 3.81 10.82
CA ALA A 145 -9.81 2.89 11.70
C ALA A 145 -10.66 1.86 12.49
N TYR A 146 -11.93 1.64 12.15
CA TYR A 146 -12.80 0.72 12.91
C TYR A 146 -12.20 -0.69 13.07
N GLU A 147 -12.26 -1.22 14.29
CA GLU A 147 -11.87 -2.57 14.64
C GLU A 147 -13.08 -3.33 15.19
N GLY A 148 -13.41 -4.48 14.59
CA GLY A 148 -14.55 -5.28 15.02
C GLY A 148 -15.10 -6.21 13.94
N PRO A 149 -16.23 -6.90 14.21
CA PRO A 149 -16.79 -7.93 13.34
C PRO A 149 -17.10 -7.44 11.92
N GLU A 150 -17.56 -6.20 11.78
CA GLU A 150 -17.99 -5.61 10.50
C GLU A 150 -16.84 -4.99 9.68
N GLN A 151 -15.60 -5.13 10.14
CA GLN A 151 -14.45 -4.43 9.58
C GLN A 151 -14.27 -4.67 8.08
N ASN A 152 -14.49 -5.89 7.60
CA ASN A 152 -14.35 -6.18 6.17
C ASN A 152 -15.36 -5.39 5.34
N GLU A 153 -16.62 -5.36 5.74
CA GLU A 153 -17.66 -4.66 4.99
C GLU A 153 -17.49 -3.14 5.06
N ARG A 154 -17.11 -2.62 6.23
CA ARG A 154 -16.80 -1.19 6.40
C ARG A 154 -15.60 -0.77 5.54
N ASP A 155 -14.51 -1.53 5.58
CA ASP A 155 -13.31 -1.24 4.78
C ASP A 155 -13.56 -1.39 3.28
N ARG A 156 -14.36 -2.37 2.85
CA ARG A 156 -14.73 -2.56 1.44
C ARG A 156 -15.48 -1.33 0.92
N ARG A 157 -16.51 -0.89 1.64
CA ARG A 157 -17.29 0.31 1.27
C ARG A 157 -16.43 1.57 1.27
N ALA A 158 -15.60 1.74 2.30
CA ALA A 158 -14.69 2.88 2.39
C ALA A 158 -13.63 2.87 1.29
N LEU A 159 -13.10 1.70 0.91
CA LEU A 159 -12.15 1.54 -0.18
C LEU A 159 -12.76 2.03 -1.50
N TYR A 160 -13.97 1.57 -1.84
CA TYR A 160 -14.63 2.01 -3.06
C TYR A 160 -14.99 3.49 -3.04
N HIS A 161 -15.50 3.99 -1.91
CA HIS A 161 -15.77 5.42 -1.76
C HIS A 161 -14.52 6.26 -2.04
N THR A 162 -13.43 5.97 -1.30
CA THR A 162 -12.18 6.73 -1.41
C THR A 162 -11.59 6.62 -2.80
N LEU A 163 -11.55 5.41 -3.37
CA LEU A 163 -11.00 5.19 -4.71
C LEU A 163 -11.77 5.95 -5.79
N PHE A 164 -13.10 5.86 -5.80
CA PHE A 164 -13.90 6.40 -6.90
C PHE A 164 -14.29 7.87 -6.74
N ASN A 165 -14.45 8.35 -5.51
CA ASN A 165 -14.91 9.72 -5.25
C ASN A 165 -13.77 10.67 -4.92
N GLU A 166 -12.58 10.17 -4.59
CA GLU A 166 -11.46 11.01 -4.14
C GLU A 166 -10.20 10.78 -4.97
N VAL A 167 -9.73 9.54 -5.07
CA VAL A 167 -8.49 9.22 -5.80
C VAL A 167 -8.66 9.45 -7.30
N MET A 168 -9.64 8.79 -7.91
CA MET A 168 -9.85 8.84 -9.36
C MET A 168 -10.18 10.25 -9.87
N PRO A 169 -11.06 11.04 -9.24
CA PRO A 169 -11.34 12.39 -9.72
C PRO A 169 -10.10 13.29 -9.73
N VAL A 170 -9.26 13.21 -8.68
CA VAL A 170 -8.02 13.99 -8.65
C VAL A 170 -7.05 13.51 -9.74
N TYR A 171 -6.86 12.20 -9.89
CA TYR A 171 -5.98 11.65 -10.93
C TYR A 171 -6.38 12.08 -12.35
N TYR A 172 -7.67 11.99 -12.69
CA TYR A 172 -8.15 12.25 -14.05
C TYR A 172 -8.42 13.72 -14.36
N HIS A 173 -8.62 14.57 -13.36
CA HIS A 173 -9.12 15.94 -13.57
C HIS A 173 -8.29 17.03 -12.89
N ASP A 174 -7.36 16.70 -11.99
CA ASP A 174 -6.57 17.70 -11.25
C ASP A 174 -5.11 17.28 -11.11
N ARG A 175 -4.38 17.36 -12.23
CA ARG A 175 -2.95 17.05 -12.31
C ARG A 175 -2.11 17.91 -11.35
N ASN A 176 -2.44 19.20 -11.21
CA ASN A 176 -1.69 20.10 -10.33
C ASN A 176 -1.79 19.64 -8.87
N ARG A 177 -2.99 19.28 -8.42
CA ARG A 177 -3.18 18.71 -7.08
C ARG A 177 -2.48 17.37 -6.95
N TRP A 178 -2.56 16.48 -7.95
CA TRP A 178 -1.83 15.22 -7.92
C TRP A 178 -0.33 15.42 -7.70
N GLU A 179 0.30 16.32 -8.47
CA GLU A 179 1.73 16.65 -8.33
C GLU A 179 2.07 17.25 -6.95
N GLN A 180 1.19 18.08 -6.39
CA GLN A 180 1.34 18.59 -5.01
C GLN A 180 1.29 17.46 -3.99
N MET A 181 0.35 16.53 -4.15
CA MET A 181 0.25 15.37 -3.26
C MET A 181 1.50 14.48 -3.34
N MET A 182 2.04 14.28 -4.55
CA MET A 182 3.29 13.52 -4.73
C MET A 182 4.45 14.14 -3.95
N ARG A 183 4.59 15.48 -4.02
CA ARG A 183 5.63 16.21 -3.26
C ARG A 183 5.45 16.06 -1.76
N ALA A 184 4.22 16.22 -1.26
CA ALA A 184 3.90 16.03 0.15
C ALA A 184 4.17 14.58 0.62
N SER A 185 3.92 13.59 -0.24
CA SER A 185 4.23 12.17 0.03
C SER A 185 5.73 11.93 0.15
N ILE A 186 6.53 12.50 -0.77
CA ILE A 186 8.00 12.41 -0.75
C ILE A 186 8.56 13.08 0.51
N GLU A 187 8.09 14.28 0.84
CA GLU A 187 8.55 15.02 2.02
C GLU A 187 8.27 14.25 3.31
N MET A 188 7.05 13.71 3.46
CA MET A 188 6.70 12.85 4.59
C MET A 188 7.57 11.58 4.62
N GLY A 189 7.75 10.91 3.49
CA GLY A 189 8.56 9.70 3.38
C GLY A 189 10.01 9.92 3.83
N VAL A 190 10.63 11.00 3.36
CA VAL A 190 12.04 11.34 3.66
C VAL A 190 12.22 11.82 5.11
N SER A 191 11.34 12.72 5.58
CA SER A 191 11.48 13.35 6.90
C SER A 191 11.15 12.38 8.04
N GLN A 192 10.13 11.54 7.88
CA GLN A 192 9.64 10.69 8.96
C GLN A 192 10.11 9.24 8.82
N PHE A 193 10.26 8.69 7.62
CA PHE A 193 10.43 7.25 7.45
C PHE A 193 11.80 6.84 6.89
N SER A 194 12.80 7.71 6.99
CA SER A 194 14.17 7.38 6.58
C SER A 194 14.85 6.44 7.58
N THR A 195 15.59 5.46 7.05
CA THR A 195 16.47 4.60 7.87
C THR A 195 17.56 5.41 8.56
N HIS A 196 17.96 6.55 8.01
CA HIS A 196 18.90 7.47 8.66
C HIS A 196 18.37 7.98 10.01
N ARG A 197 17.12 8.48 10.03
CA ARG A 197 16.43 8.88 11.27
C ARG A 197 16.37 7.70 12.26
N MET A 198 15.90 6.54 11.78
CA MET A 198 15.78 5.33 12.62
C MET A 198 17.11 4.96 13.27
N LEU A 199 18.20 4.85 12.50
CA LEU A 199 19.51 4.47 13.02
C LEU A 199 20.05 5.49 14.03
N ARG A 200 19.86 6.78 13.77
CA ARG A 200 20.23 7.85 14.71
C ARG A 200 19.49 7.69 16.04
N GLU A 201 18.17 7.51 16.00
CA GLU A 201 17.33 7.33 17.20
C GLU A 201 17.72 6.08 17.99
N TYR A 202 17.95 4.95 17.31
CA TYR A 202 18.47 3.73 17.93
C TYR A 202 19.80 3.98 18.63
N TYR A 203 20.74 4.64 17.95
CA TYR A 203 22.05 4.95 18.52
C TYR A 203 21.95 5.84 19.74
N GLU A 204 21.21 6.94 19.66
CA GLU A 204 21.11 7.94 20.73
C GLU A 204 20.33 7.44 21.94
N GLN A 205 19.25 6.70 21.74
CA GLN A 205 18.32 6.33 22.83
C GLN A 205 18.65 4.98 23.46
N LEU A 206 19.16 4.02 22.68
CA LEU A 206 19.40 2.66 23.16
C LEU A 206 20.88 2.37 23.39
N TYR A 207 21.76 2.73 22.44
CA TYR A 207 23.17 2.34 22.49
C TYR A 207 24.08 3.36 23.22
N ARG A 208 23.79 4.66 23.13
CA ARG A 208 24.59 5.72 23.78
C ARG A 208 24.29 5.80 25.28
N THR A 209 23.04 5.65 25.67
CA THR A 209 22.58 5.74 27.07
C THR A 209 23.17 4.65 27.96
N THR A 210 23.54 3.49 27.40
CA THR A 210 24.19 2.39 28.14
C THR A 210 25.63 2.70 28.56
N LYS A 211 26.29 3.69 27.94
CA LYS A 211 27.68 4.04 28.29
C LYS A 211 27.82 4.98 29.49
N SER A 212 26.75 5.64 29.94
CA SER A 212 26.84 6.62 31.02
C SER A 212 26.69 6.02 32.43
N THR A 213 26.34 4.74 32.56
CA THR A 213 26.12 4.06 33.85
C THR A 213 27.31 3.21 34.33
N MET A 214 28.45 3.21 33.62
CA MET A 214 29.64 2.41 33.99
C MET A 214 30.83 3.25 34.52
N THR A 215 30.66 4.53 34.84
CA THR A 215 31.76 5.40 35.33
C THR A 215 31.42 6.12 36.65
N MET A 216 30.73 5.48 37.59
CA MET A 216 30.58 5.98 38.96
C MET A 216 30.80 4.91 40.04
N GLU A 217 31.80 4.04 39.86
CA GLU A 217 32.39 3.26 40.97
C GLU A 217 33.90 3.16 40.76
N SER A 218 34.63 4.24 41.05
CA SER A 218 36.01 4.22 41.59
C SER A 218 36.57 5.63 41.69
N ALA A 219 36.36 6.27 42.84
CA ALA A 219 37.29 7.19 43.49
C ALA A 219 36.78 7.48 44.91
#